data_AF-A0A430V6E8-F1
#
_entry.id   AF-A0A430V6E8-F1
#
_cell.length_a   1.000
_cell.length_b   1.000
_cell.length_c   1.000
_cell.angle_alpha   90.00
_cell.angle_beta   90.00
_cell.angle_gamma   90.00
#
_symmetry.space_group_name_H-M   'P 1'
#
loop_
_entity.id
_entity.type
_entity.pdbx_description
1 polymer ?
#
loop_
_entity_poly.entity_id
_entity_poly.type
_entity_poly.pdbx_seq_one_letter_code
_entity_poly.pdbx_strand_id
1 'polypeptide(L)'
;PWLAAPVGFHLDVRPILEAGGEPFSRILAAAREVKPGERLVLEVLFEPIPLYRVLAKQGFLAWCEKVGERHYRAHFYRQGMGGEEGLAKAPPLTEADWEEVQAEVTIEENLEPPLPMMRVLEALASLKPGEKLLVHHVRRPVHLLARLEEEGHAYALKDLGPGRVKLLIRKGG
;
A
#
# COMPACT_ATOMS: atom_id res chain seq x y z
N PRO A 1 -16.93 -2.76 -6.34
CA PRO A 1 -16.38 -3.09 -4.99
C PRO A 1 -15.66 -4.45 -5.01
N TRP A 2 -14.41 -4.52 -4.55
CA TRP A 2 -13.59 -5.75 -4.54
C TRP A 2 -14.20 -6.88 -3.67
N LEU A 3 -15.14 -6.56 -2.77
CA LEU A 3 -15.92 -7.54 -2.01
C LEU A 3 -16.73 -8.51 -2.90
N ALA A 4 -17.04 -8.12 -4.14
CA ALA A 4 -17.67 -8.98 -5.13
C ALA A 4 -16.69 -9.87 -5.90
N ALA A 5 -15.38 -9.78 -5.62
CA ALA A 5 -14.37 -10.62 -6.25
C ALA A 5 -14.64 -12.12 -6.00
N PRO A 6 -14.24 -13.00 -6.92
CA PRO A 6 -14.36 -14.45 -6.74
C PRO A 6 -13.68 -14.91 -5.45
N VAL A 7 -14.31 -15.86 -4.76
CA VAL A 7 -13.73 -16.50 -3.58
C VAL A 7 -12.70 -17.52 -4.07
N GLY A 8 -11.42 -17.20 -3.92
CA GLY A 8 -10.32 -18.11 -4.23
C GLY A 8 -10.13 -19.17 -3.14
N PHE A 9 -10.46 -18.80 -1.89
CA PHE A 9 -10.40 -19.73 -0.76
C PHE A 9 -11.40 -19.32 0.33
N HIS A 10 -12.06 -20.31 0.95
CA HIS A 10 -12.92 -20.11 2.11
C HIS A 10 -12.43 -20.98 3.25
N LEU A 11 -12.12 -20.37 4.39
CA LEU A 11 -11.62 -21.04 5.58
C LEU A 11 -12.47 -20.68 6.80
N ASP A 12 -13.00 -21.69 7.48
CA ASP A 12 -13.65 -21.53 8.79
C ASP A 12 -12.69 -22.01 9.89
N VAL A 13 -12.29 -21.08 10.76
CA VAL A 13 -11.37 -21.37 11.88
C VAL A 13 -12.08 -21.39 13.23
N ARG A 14 -13.40 -21.16 13.27
CA ARG A 14 -14.18 -21.17 14.52
C ARG A 14 -14.06 -22.51 15.26
N PRO A 15 -14.19 -23.69 14.62
CA PRO A 15 -14.04 -24.96 15.32
C PRO A 15 -12.64 -25.16 15.93
N ILE A 16 -11.60 -24.64 15.27
CA ILE A 16 -10.22 -24.72 15.76
C ILE A 16 -10.07 -23.87 17.03
N LEU A 17 -10.59 -22.64 16.99
CA LEU A 17 -10.54 -21.72 18.12
C LEU A 17 -11.41 -22.20 19.29
N GLU A 18 -12.57 -22.80 19.03
CA GLU A 18 -13.44 -23.39 20.06
C GLU A 18 -12.77 -24.59 20.76
N ALA A 19 -11.97 -25.37 20.03
CA ALA A 19 -11.16 -26.44 20.58
C ALA A 19 -9.86 -25.96 21.28
N GLY A 20 -9.61 -24.64 21.34
CA GLY A 20 -8.39 -24.07 21.91
C GLY A 20 -7.14 -24.20 21.02
N GLY A 21 -7.31 -24.48 19.74
CA GLY A 21 -6.24 -24.63 18.76
C GLY A 21 -5.77 -23.32 18.12
N GLU A 22 -4.66 -23.41 17.39
CA GLU A 22 -3.96 -22.30 16.72
C GLU A 22 -4.27 -22.35 15.19
N PRO A 23 -5.03 -21.40 14.62
CA PRO A 23 -5.39 -21.43 13.20
C PRO A 23 -4.47 -20.62 12.26
N PHE A 24 -3.55 -19.81 12.78
CA PHE A 24 -2.72 -18.86 12.03
C PHE A 24 -1.95 -19.55 10.90
N SER A 25 -1.34 -20.70 11.19
CA SER A 25 -0.61 -21.45 10.16
C SER A 25 -1.51 -21.90 9.00
N ARG A 26 -2.77 -22.28 9.29
CA ARG A 26 -3.75 -22.64 8.25
C ARG A 26 -4.25 -21.43 7.48
N ILE A 27 -4.42 -20.29 8.16
CA ILE A 27 -4.80 -19.03 7.53
C ILE A 27 -3.72 -18.58 6.54
N LEU A 28 -2.44 -18.66 6.92
CA LEU A 28 -1.34 -18.34 6.02
C LEU A 28 -1.26 -19.31 4.83
N ALA A 29 -1.49 -20.60 5.05
CA ALA A 29 -1.54 -21.57 3.96
C ALA A 29 -2.69 -21.24 2.99
N ALA A 30 -3.90 -20.98 3.50
CA ALA A 30 -5.06 -20.58 2.69
C ALA A 30 -4.80 -19.27 1.92
N ALA A 31 -4.17 -18.28 2.55
CA ALA A 31 -3.83 -17.01 1.90
C ALA A 31 -2.87 -17.21 0.72
N ARG A 32 -1.95 -18.18 0.79
CA ARG A 32 -1.00 -18.46 -0.31
C ARG A 32 -1.67 -19.09 -1.54
N GLU A 33 -2.76 -19.82 -1.34
CA GLU A 33 -3.53 -20.43 -2.43
C GLU A 33 -4.39 -19.42 -3.20
N VAL A 34 -4.74 -18.29 -2.56
CA VAL A 34 -5.59 -17.26 -3.18
C VAL A 34 -4.82 -16.57 -4.29
N LYS A 35 -5.37 -16.53 -5.50
CA LYS A 35 -4.72 -15.88 -6.63
C LYS A 35 -4.97 -14.37 -6.60
N PRO A 36 -4.10 -13.58 -7.24
CA PRO A 36 -4.38 -12.16 -7.44
C PRO A 36 -5.71 -11.96 -8.18
N GLY A 37 -6.57 -11.07 -7.69
CA GLY A 37 -7.94 -10.87 -8.20
C GLY A 37 -9.01 -11.71 -7.49
N GLU A 38 -8.61 -12.62 -6.59
CA GLU A 38 -9.52 -13.41 -5.76
C GLU A 38 -9.48 -12.93 -4.29
N ARG A 39 -10.44 -13.41 -3.49
CA ARG A 39 -10.46 -13.17 -2.05
C ARG A 39 -10.43 -14.47 -1.23
N LEU A 40 -9.77 -14.38 -0.09
CA LEU A 40 -9.92 -15.29 1.04
C LEU A 40 -11.11 -14.83 1.88
N VAL A 41 -12.03 -15.75 2.17
CA VAL A 41 -13.08 -15.56 3.18
C VAL A 41 -12.68 -16.34 4.42
N LEU A 42 -12.62 -15.66 5.56
CA LEU A 42 -12.26 -16.22 6.85
C LEU A 42 -13.42 -16.07 7.82
N GLU A 43 -13.96 -17.19 8.28
CA GLU A 43 -14.95 -17.22 9.37
C GLU A 43 -14.20 -17.39 10.70
N VAL A 44 -14.37 -16.44 11.62
CA VAL A 44 -13.61 -16.35 12.87
C VAL A 44 -14.49 -15.89 14.03
N LEU A 45 -14.11 -16.20 15.27
CA LEU A 45 -14.94 -15.90 16.45
C LEU A 45 -14.90 -14.42 16.88
N PHE A 46 -13.86 -13.70 16.47
CA PHE A 46 -13.60 -12.31 16.84
C PHE A 46 -12.91 -11.60 15.67
N GLU A 47 -12.91 -10.27 15.67
CA GLU A 47 -12.28 -9.48 14.62
C GLU A 47 -10.76 -9.74 14.55
N PRO A 48 -10.21 -10.16 13.40
CA PRO A 48 -8.83 -10.59 13.31
C PRO A 48 -7.86 -9.42 13.04
N ILE A 49 -7.86 -8.43 13.93
CA ILE A 49 -7.05 -7.21 13.82
C ILE A 49 -5.56 -7.50 13.50
N PRO A 50 -4.89 -8.49 14.14
CA PRO A 50 -3.50 -8.79 13.82
C PRO A 50 -3.29 -9.27 12.37
N LEU A 51 -4.26 -9.96 11.77
CA LEU A 51 -4.15 -10.51 10.42
C LEU A 51 -4.13 -9.41 9.36
N TYR A 52 -4.80 -8.28 9.59
CA TYR A 52 -4.83 -7.17 8.64
C TYR A 52 -3.41 -6.72 8.28
N ARG A 53 -2.55 -6.55 9.30
CA ARG A 53 -1.16 -6.14 9.11
C ARG A 53 -0.31 -7.23 8.46
N VAL A 54 -0.55 -8.50 8.81
CA VAL A 54 0.22 -9.64 8.28
C VAL A 54 -0.07 -9.88 6.81
N LEU A 55 -1.35 -9.85 6.42
CA LEU A 55 -1.78 -10.09 5.05
C LEU A 55 -1.61 -8.85 4.16
N ALA A 56 -1.68 -7.63 4.72
CA ALA A 56 -1.32 -6.42 3.97
C ALA A 56 0.12 -6.46 3.43
N LYS A 57 1.07 -6.99 4.22
CA LYS A 57 2.46 -7.21 3.75
C LYS A 57 2.56 -8.19 2.58
N GLN A 58 1.52 -8.99 2.35
CA GLN A 58 1.42 -9.97 1.27
C GLN A 58 0.53 -9.47 0.11
N GLY A 59 0.17 -8.18 0.10
CA GLY A 59 -0.63 -7.56 -0.96
C GLY A 59 -2.14 -7.78 -0.82
N PHE A 60 -2.63 -8.00 0.40
CA PHE A 60 -4.07 -8.14 0.64
C PHE A 60 -4.70 -6.85 1.16
N LEU A 61 -5.90 -6.56 0.67
CA LEU A 61 -6.84 -5.62 1.29
C LEU A 61 -7.76 -6.40 2.23
N ALA A 62 -8.09 -5.83 3.39
CA ALA A 62 -8.94 -6.47 4.39
C ALA A 62 -10.24 -5.68 4.61
N TRP A 63 -11.32 -6.41 4.83
CA TRP A 63 -12.61 -5.88 5.29
C TRP A 63 -13.28 -6.94 6.16
N CYS A 64 -13.98 -6.54 7.20
CA CYS A 64 -14.58 -7.47 8.14
C CYS A 64 -16.00 -7.02 8.47
N GLU A 65 -16.90 -7.99 8.54
CA GLU A 65 -18.27 -7.81 9.01
C GLU A 65 -18.54 -8.72 10.21
N LYS A 66 -19.30 -8.19 11.17
CA LYS A 66 -19.84 -8.98 12.28
C LYS A 66 -21.14 -9.62 11.83
N VAL A 67 -21.14 -10.96 11.73
CA VAL A 67 -22.28 -11.77 11.26
C VAL A 67 -23.12 -12.28 12.44
N GLY A 68 -22.54 -12.38 13.64
CA GLY A 68 -23.22 -12.77 14.88
C GLY A 68 -22.41 -12.39 16.12
N GLU A 69 -22.86 -12.76 17.31
CA GLU A 69 -22.19 -12.36 18.57
C GLU A 69 -20.73 -12.82 18.66
N ARG A 70 -20.47 -14.07 18.28
CA ARG A 70 -19.14 -14.71 18.22
C ARG A 70 -18.82 -15.17 16.81
N HIS A 71 -19.25 -14.41 15.82
CA HIS A 71 -19.06 -14.77 14.42
C HIS A 71 -18.77 -13.53 13.59
N TYR A 72 -17.55 -13.49 13.06
CA TYR A 72 -17.04 -12.48 12.16
C TYR A 72 -16.65 -13.14 10.85
N ARG A 73 -16.92 -12.44 9.75
CA ARG A 73 -16.46 -12.82 8.42
C ARG A 73 -15.48 -11.77 7.92
N ALA A 74 -14.22 -12.15 7.85
CA ALA A 74 -13.17 -11.32 7.30
C ALA A 74 -12.92 -11.70 5.83
N HIS A 75 -12.90 -10.70 4.96
CA HIS A 75 -12.60 -10.80 3.55
C HIS A 75 -11.22 -10.22 3.31
N PHE A 76 -10.32 -11.02 2.74
CA PHE A 76 -8.98 -10.60 2.34
C PHE A 76 -8.84 -10.73 0.84
N TYR A 77 -8.85 -9.61 0.13
CA TYR A 77 -8.70 -9.58 -1.32
C TYR A 77 -7.23 -9.49 -1.71
N ARG A 78 -6.75 -10.47 -2.49
CA ARG A 78 -5.37 -10.46 -2.99
C ARG A 78 -5.30 -9.56 -4.21
N GLN A 79 -4.54 -8.49 -4.11
CA GLN A 79 -4.38 -7.59 -5.25
C GLN A 79 -3.59 -8.29 -6.37
N GLY A 80 -4.13 -8.20 -7.59
CA GLY A 80 -3.41 -8.40 -8.84
C GLY A 80 -2.01 -7.77 -8.80
N MET A 81 -0.94 -8.50 -9.12
CA MET A 81 0.17 -7.83 -9.82
C MET A 81 -0.36 -7.46 -11.20
N GLY A 82 -1.05 -6.32 -11.27
CA GLY A 82 -1.85 -5.85 -12.39
C GLY A 82 -3.25 -5.45 -11.93
N GLY A 83 -3.45 -4.16 -11.66
CA GLY A 83 -4.78 -3.58 -11.41
C GLY A 83 -4.89 -2.76 -10.13
N GLU A 84 -4.10 -1.71 -10.00
CA GLU A 84 -4.57 -0.48 -9.37
C GLU A 84 -5.75 0.04 -10.21
N GLU A 85 -6.97 -0.41 -9.91
CA GLU A 85 -8.18 0.27 -10.35
C GLU A 85 -8.83 0.93 -9.15
N GLY A 86 -8.26 2.09 -8.84
CA GLY A 86 -8.71 3.08 -7.89
C GLY A 86 -7.85 4.31 -8.10
N LEU A 87 -8.19 5.07 -9.15
CA LEU A 87 -7.44 6.20 -9.72
C LEU A 87 -6.23 5.74 -10.55
N ALA A 88 -6.09 6.25 -11.77
CA ALA A 88 -4.99 5.96 -12.66
C ALA A 88 -3.66 6.37 -12.01
N LYS A 89 -3.05 5.48 -11.23
CA LYS A 89 -1.68 5.63 -10.77
C LYS A 89 -0.78 5.30 -11.95
N ALA A 90 0.03 6.28 -12.34
CA ALA A 90 1.06 6.06 -13.33
C ALA A 90 1.94 4.88 -12.88
N PRO A 91 2.42 4.02 -13.81
CA PRO A 91 3.01 2.72 -13.49
C PRO A 91 4.08 2.81 -12.37
N PRO A 92 4.11 1.85 -11.42
CA PRO A 92 5.04 1.91 -10.30
C PRO A 92 6.48 2.03 -10.80
N LEU A 93 7.24 2.93 -10.17
CA LEU A 93 8.65 3.16 -10.50
C LEU A 93 9.48 1.94 -10.06
N THR A 94 10.33 1.47 -10.94
CA THR A 94 11.22 0.32 -10.78
C THR A 94 12.57 0.73 -10.19
N GLU A 95 13.43 -0.23 -9.84
CA GLU A 95 14.80 0.07 -9.37
C GLU A 95 15.62 0.87 -10.41
N ALA A 96 15.42 0.63 -11.71
CA ALA A 96 16.09 1.37 -12.78
C ALA A 96 15.67 2.85 -12.82
N ASP A 97 14.44 3.17 -12.42
CA ASP A 97 13.95 4.55 -12.43
C ASP A 97 14.69 5.45 -11.44
N TRP A 98 15.36 4.88 -10.43
CA TRP A 98 16.17 5.64 -9.47
C TRP A 98 17.50 6.12 -10.04
N GLU A 99 17.95 5.56 -11.17
CA GLU A 99 19.19 5.94 -11.85
C GLU A 99 18.93 6.94 -12.99
N GLU A 100 17.73 6.92 -13.57
CA GLU A 100 17.34 7.76 -14.71
C GLU A 100 16.56 9.02 -14.29
N VAL A 101 17.14 9.81 -13.40
CA VAL A 101 16.50 11.04 -12.88
C VAL A 101 16.91 12.26 -13.68
N GLN A 102 15.98 13.19 -13.91
CA GLN A 102 16.23 14.42 -14.67
C GLN A 102 16.55 15.60 -13.75
N ALA A 103 16.06 15.56 -12.51
CA ALA A 103 16.37 16.55 -11.50
C ALA A 103 16.50 15.90 -10.12
N GLU A 104 17.24 16.56 -9.23
CA GLU A 104 17.42 16.18 -7.84
C GLU A 104 17.22 17.40 -6.94
N VAL A 105 16.51 17.23 -5.82
CA VAL A 105 16.29 18.27 -4.82
C VAL A 105 16.52 17.72 -3.42
N THR A 106 17.19 18.50 -2.57
CA THR A 106 17.39 18.16 -1.16
C THR A 106 16.59 19.11 -0.28
N ILE A 107 15.85 18.53 0.67
CA ILE A 107 15.06 19.25 1.66
C ILE A 107 15.85 19.34 2.94
N GLU A 108 16.20 20.56 3.33
CA GLU A 108 16.88 20.84 4.59
C GLU A 108 15.92 20.66 5.78
N GLU A 109 16.46 20.24 6.93
CA GLU A 109 15.68 19.96 8.14
C GLU A 109 15.04 21.20 8.76
N ASN A 110 15.67 22.36 8.58
CA ASN A 110 15.27 23.65 9.15
C ASN A 110 14.09 24.33 8.41
N LEU A 111 13.60 23.74 7.32
CA LEU A 111 12.51 24.31 6.54
C LEU A 111 11.16 24.10 7.23
N GLU A 112 10.53 25.20 7.62
CA GLU A 112 9.19 25.17 8.22
C GLU A 112 8.10 24.85 7.18
N PRO A 113 7.05 24.07 7.53
CA PRO A 113 5.91 23.89 6.64
C PRO A 113 5.28 25.23 6.23
N PRO A 114 4.92 25.45 4.95
CA PRO A 114 4.87 24.48 3.83
C PRO A 114 6.13 24.48 2.94
N LEU A 115 7.23 25.12 3.34
CA LEU A 115 8.42 25.34 2.49
C LEU A 115 9.01 24.04 1.90
N PRO A 116 9.15 22.92 2.65
CA PRO A 116 9.60 21.64 2.08
C PRO A 116 8.78 21.19 0.88
N MET A 117 7.46 21.31 1.00
CA MET A 117 6.54 20.89 -0.05
C MET A 117 6.65 21.80 -1.26
N MET A 118 6.71 23.12 -1.05
CA MET A 118 6.83 24.09 -2.14
C MET A 118 8.10 23.87 -2.96
N ARG A 119 9.23 23.57 -2.32
CA ARG A 119 10.50 23.27 -3.00
C ARG A 119 10.40 22.05 -3.92
N VAL A 120 9.74 20.99 -3.45
CA VAL A 120 9.54 19.78 -4.27
C VAL A 120 8.61 20.07 -5.45
N LEU A 121 7.49 20.75 -5.19
CA LEU A 121 6.51 21.07 -6.24
C LEU A 121 7.07 22.01 -7.30
N GLU A 122 7.90 22.98 -6.91
CA GLU A 122 8.58 23.89 -7.85
C GLU A 122 9.57 23.12 -8.74
N ALA A 123 10.38 22.24 -8.15
CA ALA A 123 11.28 21.37 -8.91
C ALA A 123 10.51 20.41 -9.83
N LEU A 124 9.35 19.91 -9.40
CA LEU A 124 8.49 19.07 -10.23
C LEU A 124 7.80 19.86 -11.35
N ALA A 125 7.44 21.12 -11.09
CA ALA A 125 6.78 21.99 -12.06
C ALA A 125 7.68 22.30 -13.27
N SER A 126 9.00 22.36 -13.09
CA SER A 126 9.97 22.60 -14.17
C SER A 126 10.20 21.39 -15.10
N LEU A 127 9.83 20.18 -14.66
CA LEU A 127 9.97 18.95 -15.44
C LEU A 127 8.89 18.82 -16.53
N LYS A 128 9.16 18.00 -17.55
CA LYS A 128 8.16 17.60 -18.55
C LYS A 128 7.37 16.38 -18.05
N PRO A 129 6.12 16.17 -18.51
CA PRO A 129 5.39 14.95 -18.21
C PRO A 129 6.22 13.70 -18.54
N GLY A 130 6.29 12.76 -17.59
CA GLY A 130 7.10 11.55 -17.68
C GLY A 130 8.53 11.67 -17.13
N GLU A 131 9.05 12.88 -16.92
CA GLU A 131 10.37 13.08 -16.30
C GLU A 131 10.33 12.83 -14.77
N LYS A 132 11.47 12.45 -14.22
CA LYS A 132 11.66 11.94 -12.87
C LYS A 132 12.47 12.92 -12.01
N LEU A 133 11.94 13.25 -10.83
CA LEU A 133 12.57 14.06 -9.79
C LEU A 133 12.96 13.17 -8.61
N LEU A 134 14.24 13.21 -8.22
CA LEU A 134 14.72 12.61 -6.98
C LEU A 134 14.68 13.63 -5.85
N VAL A 135 14.04 13.28 -4.74
CA VAL A 135 13.90 14.12 -3.56
C VAL A 135 14.60 13.47 -2.38
N HIS A 136 15.53 14.18 -1.77
CA HIS A 136 16.17 13.80 -0.51
C HIS A 136 15.46 14.53 0.62
N HIS A 137 14.75 13.78 1.45
CA HIS A 137 13.92 14.32 2.51
C HIS A 137 14.37 13.80 3.87
N VAL A 138 14.27 14.65 4.90
CA VAL A 138 14.58 14.25 6.29
C VAL A 138 13.54 13.35 6.95
N ARG A 139 12.33 13.24 6.39
CA ARG A 139 11.20 12.46 6.94
C ARG A 139 10.17 12.17 5.86
N ARG A 140 9.23 11.26 6.13
CA ARG A 140 8.15 10.94 5.18
C ARG A 140 7.14 12.10 5.03
N PRO A 141 7.00 12.71 3.84
CA PRO A 141 6.17 13.90 3.66
C PRO A 141 4.72 13.54 3.30
N VAL A 142 3.93 13.08 4.27
CA VAL A 142 2.58 12.52 4.04
C VAL A 142 1.63 13.43 3.24
N HIS A 143 1.67 14.75 3.47
CA HIS A 143 0.82 15.72 2.75
C HIS A 143 1.24 15.90 1.29
N LEU A 144 2.56 15.86 1.01
CA LEU A 144 3.06 15.88 -0.36
C LEU A 144 2.63 14.61 -1.09
N LEU A 145 2.75 13.44 -0.45
CA LEU A 145 2.36 12.18 -1.07
C LEU A 145 0.88 12.19 -1.48
N ALA A 146 -0.01 12.62 -0.58
CA ALA A 146 -1.44 12.74 -0.90
C ALA A 146 -1.68 13.66 -2.11
N ARG A 147 -1.01 14.81 -2.15
CA ARG A 147 -1.10 15.75 -3.27
C ARG A 147 -0.58 15.17 -4.59
N LEU A 148 0.53 14.42 -4.56
CA LEU A 148 1.05 13.75 -5.75
C LEU A 148 0.04 12.74 -6.31
N GLU A 149 -0.67 12.00 -5.44
CA GLU A 149 -1.73 11.09 -5.87
C GLU A 149 -2.92 11.85 -6.49
N GLU A 150 -3.35 12.95 -5.86
CA GLU A 150 -4.43 13.82 -6.37
C GLU A 150 -4.09 14.44 -7.73
N GLU A 151 -2.83 14.84 -7.94
CA GLU A 151 -2.33 15.42 -9.20
C GLU A 151 -1.87 14.36 -10.23
N GLY A 152 -2.11 13.07 -9.96
CA GLY A 152 -1.82 11.97 -10.91
C GLY A 152 -0.33 11.70 -11.14
N HIS A 153 0.54 12.11 -10.22
CA HIS A 153 1.97 11.88 -10.27
C HIS A 153 2.33 10.52 -9.65
N ALA A 154 3.19 9.75 -10.33
CA ALA A 154 3.71 8.51 -9.75
C ALA A 154 4.83 8.82 -8.77
N TYR A 155 4.94 8.05 -7.68
CA TYR A 155 6.09 8.16 -6.80
C TYR A 155 6.51 6.81 -6.19
N ALA A 156 7.76 6.75 -5.73
CA ALA A 156 8.31 5.64 -4.95
C ALA A 156 9.14 6.18 -3.78
N LEU A 157 9.16 5.46 -2.66
CA LEU A 157 9.81 5.90 -1.42
C LEU A 157 10.79 4.84 -0.91
N LYS A 158 12.00 5.27 -0.56
CA LYS A 158 13.01 4.47 0.13
C LYS A 158 13.31 5.12 1.49
N ASP A 159 12.93 4.42 2.57
CA ASP A 159 13.30 4.81 3.93
C ASP A 159 14.68 4.22 4.24
N LEU A 160 15.68 5.10 4.42
CA LEU A 160 17.07 4.73 4.65
C LEU A 160 17.47 4.91 6.13
N GLY A 161 16.51 5.16 7.01
CA GLY A 161 16.72 5.37 8.44
C GLY A 161 16.47 6.81 8.91
N PRO A 162 16.79 7.11 10.18
CA PRO A 162 16.46 8.40 10.81
C PRO A 162 17.03 9.58 10.03
N GLY A 163 16.18 10.55 9.69
CA GLY A 163 16.61 11.75 8.95
C GLY A 163 16.86 11.51 7.46
N ARG A 164 16.59 10.32 6.91
CA ARG A 164 16.98 9.94 5.55
C ARG A 164 15.89 9.17 4.81
N VAL A 165 15.12 9.90 4.02
CA VAL A 165 14.11 9.37 3.12
C VAL A 165 14.44 9.82 1.69
N LYS A 166 14.44 8.89 0.74
CA LYS A 166 14.45 9.22 -0.69
C LYS A 166 13.05 9.05 -1.25
N LEU A 167 12.61 10.04 -2.01
CA LEU A 167 11.33 10.04 -2.71
C LEU A 167 11.61 10.29 -4.18
N LEU A 168 11.27 9.32 -5.03
CA LEU A 168 11.33 9.47 -6.49
C LEU A 168 9.93 9.82 -6.98
N ILE A 169 9.81 10.87 -7.79
CA ILE A 169 8.53 11.35 -8.31
C ILE A 169 8.63 11.39 -9.82
N ARG A 170 7.69 10.77 -10.53
CA ARG A 170 7.53 10.94 -11.97
C ARG A 170 6.37 11.87 -12.24
N LYS A 171 6.63 12.95 -12.97
CA LYS A 171 5.62 13.94 -13.32
C LYS A 171 4.50 13.31 -14.15
N GLY A 172 3.27 13.47 -13.67
CA GLY A 172 2.04 13.15 -14.40
C GLY A 172 1.74 14.18 -15.47
N GLY A 173 0.87 13.81 -16.42
CA GLY A 173 0.43 14.67 -17.53
C GLY A 173 -0.83 15.46 -17.22
#